data_AF-A0A352DWB4-F1
#
_entry.id   AF-A0A352DWB4-F1
#
_cell.length_a   1.000
_cell.length_b   1.000
_cell.length_c   1.000
_cell.angle_alpha   90.00
_cell.angle_beta   90.00
_cell.angle_gamma   90.00
#
_symmetry.space_group_name_H-M   'P 1'
#
loop_
_entity.id
_entity.type
_entity.pdbx_description
1 polymer ?
#
loop_
_entity_poly.entity_id
_entity_poly.type
_entity_poly.pdbx_seq_one_letter_code
_entity_poly.pdbx_strand_id
1 'polypeptide(L)'
;MEASRNRGFSTAWARAAFALDLRSLAAYRVALGGVLVADCLLRTRDFRLMHTATGMFTPDAVREYAGRATCWSAALLSDSDAWAAAMLALEGVAGLLLAVGCATRLATILAWVAVVSIVRRTAPATNAGDSWLACQLFWACFVPLGAVWSCDARRSGREAGPRPECAWSA
;
A
#
# COMPACT_ATOMS: atom_id res chain seq x y z
N MET A 1 -41.64 -15.64 -34.62
CA MET A 1 -40.28 -15.07 -34.50
C MET A 1 -40.20 -14.34 -33.16
N GLU A 2 -40.05 -15.08 -32.07
CA GLU A 2 -39.92 -14.55 -30.71
C GLU A 2 -38.44 -14.37 -30.37
N ALA A 3 -37.97 -13.12 -30.42
CA ALA A 3 -36.69 -12.74 -29.83
C ALA A 3 -36.88 -12.67 -28.31
N SER A 4 -36.59 -13.77 -27.62
CA SER A 4 -36.62 -13.82 -26.16
C SER A 4 -35.54 -12.88 -25.60
N ARG A 5 -36.04 -11.90 -24.84
CA ARG A 5 -35.28 -10.78 -24.28
C ARG A 5 -34.44 -11.28 -23.10
N ASN A 6 -33.21 -11.73 -23.39
CA ASN A 6 -32.26 -12.20 -22.39
C ASN A 6 -31.57 -11.04 -21.63
N ARG A 7 -32.35 -10.21 -20.92
CA ARG A 7 -31.82 -9.01 -20.21
C ARG A 7 -31.61 -9.20 -18.69
N GLY A 8 -31.97 -10.36 -18.12
CA GLY A 8 -31.81 -10.64 -16.68
C GLY A 8 -30.48 -11.31 -16.30
N PHE A 9 -29.91 -12.09 -17.21
CA PHE A 9 -28.72 -12.92 -16.92
C PHE A 9 -27.43 -12.10 -16.81
N SER A 10 -27.33 -10.97 -17.53
CA SER A 10 -26.09 -10.19 -17.63
C SER A 10 -25.77 -9.37 -16.38
N THR A 11 -26.75 -8.74 -15.73
CA THR A 11 -26.50 -7.83 -14.60
C THR A 11 -26.32 -8.55 -13.26
N ALA A 12 -27.03 -9.66 -13.03
CA ALA A 12 -26.91 -10.44 -11.80
C ALA A 12 -25.58 -11.21 -11.76
N TRP A 13 -25.21 -11.84 -12.88
CA TRP A 13 -23.91 -12.48 -13.02
C TRP A 13 -22.76 -11.48 -12.87
N ALA A 14 -22.84 -10.31 -13.53
CA ALA A 14 -21.81 -9.29 -13.41
C ALA A 14 -21.67 -8.80 -11.95
N ARG A 15 -22.78 -8.56 -11.25
CA ARG A 15 -22.73 -8.20 -9.82
C ARG A 15 -22.09 -9.27 -8.96
N ALA A 16 -22.35 -10.55 -9.22
CA ALA A 16 -21.73 -11.65 -8.49
C ALA A 16 -20.24 -11.79 -8.83
N ALA A 17 -19.86 -11.64 -10.10
CA ALA A 17 -18.47 -11.73 -10.56
C ALA A 17 -17.60 -10.56 -10.05
N PHE A 18 -18.18 -9.37 -9.89
CA PHE A 18 -17.52 -8.19 -9.32
C PHE A 18 -17.80 -8.01 -7.81
N ALA A 19 -18.43 -8.98 -7.15
CA ALA A 19 -18.58 -8.98 -5.70
C ALA A 19 -17.24 -9.34 -5.06
N LEU A 20 -16.62 -8.37 -4.40
CA LEU A 20 -15.39 -8.58 -3.64
C LEU A 20 -15.71 -9.08 -2.24
N ASP A 21 -15.15 -10.22 -1.87
CA ASP A 21 -15.19 -10.70 -0.50
C ASP A 21 -14.29 -9.84 0.39
N LEU A 22 -14.89 -9.19 1.40
CA LEU A 22 -14.19 -8.32 2.34
C LEU A 22 -13.15 -9.09 3.16
N ARG A 23 -13.38 -10.38 3.45
CA ARG A 23 -12.40 -11.21 4.20
C ARG A 23 -11.15 -11.45 3.38
N SER A 24 -11.31 -11.74 2.09
CA SER A 24 -10.19 -11.83 1.14
C SER A 24 -9.41 -10.51 1.03
N LEU A 25 -10.10 -9.36 1.03
CA LEU A 25 -9.43 -8.04 1.08
C LEU A 25 -8.65 -7.81 2.37
N ALA A 26 -9.16 -8.28 3.52
CA ALA A 26 -8.43 -8.20 4.78
C ALA A 26 -7.19 -9.11 4.79
N ALA A 27 -7.29 -10.33 4.24
CA ALA A 27 -6.13 -11.21 4.07
C ALA A 27 -5.08 -10.59 3.13
N TYR A 28 -5.52 -10.00 2.01
CA TYR A 28 -4.66 -9.24 1.10
C TYR A 28 -3.96 -8.07 1.82
N ARG A 29 -4.68 -7.30 2.63
CA ARG A 29 -4.10 -6.20 3.43
C ARG A 29 -3.01 -6.70 4.37
N VAL A 30 -3.26 -7.79 5.11
CA VAL A 30 -2.28 -8.38 6.04
C VAL A 30 -1.05 -8.87 5.28
N ALA A 31 -1.25 -9.56 4.15
CA ALA A 31 -0.15 -10.02 3.31
C ALA A 31 0.68 -8.86 2.74
N LEU A 32 0.03 -7.81 2.22
CA LEU A 32 0.69 -6.63 1.67
C LEU A 32 1.51 -5.89 2.72
N GLY A 33 0.96 -5.70 3.93
CA GLY A 33 1.69 -5.14 5.06
C GLY A 33 2.85 -6.03 5.53
N GLY A 34 2.67 -7.36 5.51
CA GLY A 34 3.73 -8.32 5.81
C GLY A 34 4.88 -8.28 4.80
N VAL A 35 4.58 -8.16 3.50
CA VAL A 35 5.58 -7.99 2.44
C VAL A 35 6.37 -6.70 2.64
N LEU A 36 5.72 -5.57 2.95
CA LEU A 36 6.41 -4.31 3.26
C LEU A 36 7.39 -4.43 4.43
N VAL A 37 6.97 -5.10 5.52
CA VAL A 37 7.84 -5.32 6.68
C VAL A 37 9.01 -6.23 6.30
N ALA A 38 8.76 -7.29 5.55
CA ALA A 38 9.82 -8.17 5.07
C ALA A 38 10.80 -7.45 4.14
N ASP A 39 10.31 -6.65 3.20
CA ASP A 39 11.13 -5.83 2.29
C ASP A 39 12.01 -4.86 3.07
N CYS A 40 11.41 -4.11 4.01
CA CYS A 40 12.13 -3.22 4.91
C CYS A 40 13.25 -3.97 5.66
N LEU A 41 12.94 -5.10 6.30
CA LEU A 41 13.92 -5.89 7.06
C LEU A 41 15.04 -6.41 6.16
N LEU A 42 14.74 -6.88 4.94
CA LEU A 42 15.76 -7.32 4.00
C LEU A 42 16.67 -6.15 3.57
N ARG A 43 16.10 -4.97 3.26
CA ARG A 43 16.88 -3.78 2.90
C ARG A 43 17.77 -3.26 4.04
N THR A 44 17.42 -3.50 5.31
CA THR A 44 18.32 -3.12 6.42
C THR A 44 19.67 -3.83 6.38
N ARG A 45 19.75 -5.03 5.79
CA ARG A 45 20.99 -5.83 5.72
C ARG A 45 22.04 -5.15 4.86
N ASP A 46 21.61 -4.55 3.76
CA ASP A 46 22.47 -3.90 2.76
C ASP A 46 22.37 -2.38 2.81
N PHE A 47 21.81 -1.82 3.90
CA PHE A 47 21.52 -0.39 4.03
C PHE A 47 22.74 0.48 3.75
N ARG A 48 23.89 0.15 4.33
CA ARG A 48 25.14 0.89 4.14
C ARG A 48 25.68 0.84 2.71
N LEU A 49 25.33 -0.17 1.94
CA LEU A 49 25.79 -0.31 0.56
C LEU A 49 24.85 0.41 -0.41
N MET A 50 23.53 0.35 -0.18
CA MET A 50 22.55 0.79 -1.17
C MET A 50 21.95 2.17 -0.90
N HIS A 51 21.93 2.62 0.36
CA HIS A 51 21.12 3.77 0.77
C HIS A 51 21.92 4.99 1.28
N THR A 52 23.16 4.79 1.70
CA THR A 52 24.01 5.87 2.25
C THR A 52 24.62 6.75 1.15
N ALA A 53 25.09 7.93 1.53
CA ALA A 53 25.76 8.86 0.63
C ALA A 53 27.09 8.29 0.07
N THR A 54 27.74 7.43 0.84
CA THR A 54 29.05 6.83 0.52
C THR A 54 28.95 5.37 0.02
N GLY A 55 27.73 4.89 -0.21
CA GLY A 55 27.47 3.55 -0.72
C GLY A 55 27.72 3.39 -2.22
N MET A 56 27.36 2.22 -2.75
CA MET A 56 27.42 1.89 -4.17
C MET A 56 26.53 2.80 -5.02
N PHE A 57 25.35 3.15 -4.51
CA PHE A 57 24.44 4.08 -5.17
C PHE A 57 24.53 5.43 -4.48
N THR A 58 25.50 6.26 -4.86
CA THR A 58 25.57 7.64 -4.37
C THR A 58 24.38 8.45 -4.90
N PRO A 59 23.86 9.44 -4.15
CA PRO A 59 22.73 10.25 -4.60
C PRO A 59 22.96 10.92 -5.96
N ASP A 60 24.19 11.37 -6.21
CA ASP A 60 24.55 12.02 -7.48
C ASP A 60 24.58 11.03 -8.64
N ALA A 61 25.14 9.83 -8.46
CA ALA A 61 25.11 8.78 -9.48
C ALA A 61 23.67 8.34 -9.80
N VAL A 62 22.80 8.28 -8.79
CA VAL A 62 21.38 7.95 -8.99
C VAL A 62 20.64 9.07 -9.73
N ARG A 63 20.92 10.33 -9.42
CA ARG A 63 20.35 11.49 -10.13
C ARG A 63 20.79 11.53 -11.59
N GLU A 64 22.06 11.25 -11.86
CA GLU A 64 22.60 11.12 -13.22
C GLU A 64 21.93 9.96 -13.97
N TYR A 65 21.83 8.77 -13.34
CA TYR A 65 21.15 7.60 -13.90
C TYR A 65 19.68 7.86 -14.22
N ALA A 66 18.97 8.57 -13.34
CA ALA A 66 17.54 8.85 -13.52
C ALA A 66 17.26 9.79 -14.71
N GLY A 67 18.25 10.61 -15.13
CA GLY A 67 18.28 11.36 -16.38
C GLY A 67 17.19 12.43 -16.62
N ARG A 68 16.07 12.45 -15.87
CA ARG A 68 14.91 13.32 -16.11
C ARG A 68 14.22 13.84 -14.85
N ALA A 69 13.74 15.08 -14.94
CA ALA A 69 12.95 15.80 -13.93
C ALA A 69 11.56 15.18 -13.62
N THR A 70 11.08 14.20 -14.39
CA THR A 70 9.77 13.57 -14.20
C THR A 70 9.76 12.46 -13.14
N CYS A 71 10.91 12.16 -12.55
CA CYS A 71 11.09 11.09 -11.57
C CYS A 71 11.20 11.67 -10.16
N TRP A 72 10.08 11.81 -9.45
CA TRP A 72 10.08 12.29 -8.07
C TRP A 72 10.48 11.18 -7.10
N SER A 73 11.28 11.49 -6.07
CA SER A 73 11.56 10.58 -4.95
C SER A 73 11.73 11.39 -3.67
N ALA A 74 10.94 11.09 -2.64
CA ALA A 74 11.12 11.72 -1.34
C ALA A 74 12.47 11.33 -0.71
N ALA A 75 13.01 10.15 -1.05
CA ALA A 75 14.29 9.67 -0.56
C ALA A 75 15.50 10.44 -1.12
N LEU A 76 15.31 11.28 -2.14
CA LEU A 76 16.33 12.17 -2.71
C LEU A 76 16.20 13.63 -2.24
N LEU A 77 15.28 13.93 -1.31
CA LEU A 77 15.14 15.28 -0.73
C LEU A 77 16.28 15.66 0.20
N SER A 78 16.97 14.67 0.77
CA SER A 78 18.17 14.84 1.57
C SER A 78 19.11 13.69 1.31
N ASP A 79 20.40 14.01 1.19
CA ASP A 79 21.46 13.03 0.95
C ASP A 79 22.00 12.45 2.27
N SER A 80 21.42 12.80 3.42
CA SER A 80 21.86 12.29 4.71
C SER A 80 21.47 10.82 4.93
N ASP A 81 22.37 10.05 5.51
CA ASP A 81 22.11 8.65 5.87
C ASP A 81 20.92 8.53 6.85
N ALA A 82 20.74 9.53 7.72
CA ALA A 82 19.60 9.60 8.64
C ALA A 82 18.27 9.73 7.89
N TRP A 83 18.21 10.51 6.81
CA TRP A 83 17.01 10.64 5.98
C TRP A 83 16.69 9.34 5.25
N ALA A 84 17.71 8.67 4.70
CA ALA A 84 17.53 7.37 4.06
C ALA A 84 17.00 6.32 5.06
N ALA A 85 17.52 6.32 6.29
CA ALA A 85 17.03 5.45 7.37
C ALA A 85 15.59 5.80 7.76
N ALA A 86 15.23 7.09 7.81
CA ALA A 86 13.88 7.54 8.10
C ALA A 86 12.87 7.09 7.03
N MET A 87 13.24 7.14 5.75
CA MET A 87 12.38 6.63 4.66
C MET A 87 12.17 5.12 4.76
N LEU A 88 13.23 4.35 5.05
CA LEU A 88 13.11 2.91 5.24
C LEU A 88 12.27 2.55 6.48
N ALA A 89 12.45 3.29 7.58
CA ALA A 89 11.62 3.14 8.78
C ALA A 89 10.16 3.49 8.51
N LEU A 90 9.89 4.53 7.70
CA LEU A 90 8.54 4.89 7.27
C LEU A 90 7.88 3.75 6.51
N GLU A 91 8.58 3.08 5.60
CA GLU A 91 8.08 1.90 4.90
C GLU A 91 7.68 0.78 5.87
N GLY A 92 8.59 0.40 6.77
CA GLY A 92 8.33 -0.68 7.73
C GLY A 92 7.19 -0.35 8.70
N VAL A 93 7.15 0.87 9.24
CA VAL A 93 6.08 1.32 10.14
C VAL A 93 4.74 1.40 9.42
N ALA A 94 4.71 1.93 8.20
CA ALA A 94 3.50 1.96 7.38
C ALA A 94 3.01 0.54 7.06
N GLY A 95 3.93 -0.40 6.78
CA GLY A 95 3.64 -1.82 6.60
C GLY A 95 3.00 -2.47 7.83
N LEU A 96 3.54 -2.21 9.03
CA LEU A 96 2.96 -2.68 10.29
C LEU A 96 1.56 -2.11 10.54
N LEU A 97 1.39 -0.79 10.37
CA LEU A 97 0.09 -0.14 10.52
C LEU A 97 -0.93 -0.68 9.52
N LEU A 98 -0.51 -0.91 8.28
CA LEU A 98 -1.33 -1.51 7.24
C LEU A 98 -1.72 -2.96 7.59
N ALA A 99 -0.78 -3.78 8.04
CA ALA A 99 -1.03 -5.17 8.44
C ALA A 99 -1.98 -5.30 9.65
N VAL A 100 -1.93 -4.36 10.58
CA VAL A 100 -2.89 -4.28 11.71
C VAL A 100 -4.22 -3.66 11.26
N GLY A 101 -4.21 -2.82 10.22
CA GLY A 101 -5.38 -2.10 9.74
C GLY A 101 -5.72 -0.90 10.65
N CYS A 102 -4.68 -0.16 11.05
CA CYS A 102 -4.77 1.10 11.78
C CYS A 102 -4.53 2.26 10.81
N ALA A 103 -5.43 3.25 10.78
CA ALA A 103 -5.35 4.38 9.87
C ALA A 103 -5.07 3.91 8.42
N THR A 104 -5.77 2.84 8.01
CA THR A 104 -5.44 1.98 6.86
C THR A 104 -5.18 2.80 5.60
N ARG A 105 -6.04 3.79 5.30
CA ARG A 105 -5.88 4.63 4.11
C ARG A 105 -4.61 5.48 4.15
N LEU A 106 -4.32 6.08 5.29
CA LEU A 106 -3.10 6.88 5.47
C LEU A 106 -1.85 5.98 5.43
N ALA A 107 -1.90 4.83 6.11
CA ALA A 107 -0.81 3.85 6.09
C ALA A 107 -0.50 3.37 4.67
N THR A 108 -1.51 3.04 3.85
CA THR A 108 -1.31 2.64 2.45
C THR A 108 -0.66 3.75 1.62
N ILE A 109 -1.12 5.00 1.76
CA ILE A 109 -0.56 6.14 1.01
C ILE A 109 0.91 6.36 1.41
N LEU A 110 1.21 6.34 2.71
CA LEU A 110 2.57 6.51 3.21
C LEU A 110 3.49 5.37 2.75
N ALA A 111 3.00 4.12 2.81
CA ALA A 111 3.73 2.96 2.29
C ALA A 111 4.01 3.10 0.79
N TRP A 112 3.01 3.52 -0.01
CA TRP A 112 3.20 3.73 -1.45
C TRP A 112 4.26 4.80 -1.73
N VAL A 113 4.19 5.95 -1.03
CA VAL A 113 5.16 7.02 -1.17
C VAL A 113 6.57 6.56 -0.78
N ALA A 114 6.70 5.82 0.33
CA ALA A 114 7.97 5.29 0.80
C ALA A 114 8.58 4.31 -0.21
N VAL A 115 7.81 3.31 -0.64
CA VAL A 115 8.26 2.30 -1.62
C VAL A 115 8.69 2.96 -2.92
N VAL A 116 7.85 3.80 -3.54
CA VAL A 116 8.21 4.48 -4.79
C VAL A 116 9.48 5.32 -4.64
N SER A 117 9.64 5.98 -3.49
CA SER A 117 10.82 6.79 -3.20
C SER A 117 12.09 5.94 -3.06
N ILE A 118 12.01 4.83 -2.32
CA ILE A 118 13.10 3.89 -2.09
C ILE A 118 13.52 3.20 -3.38
N VAL A 119 12.56 2.69 -4.16
CA VAL A 119 12.79 2.04 -5.45
C VAL A 119 13.53 2.98 -6.40
N ARG A 120 13.17 4.26 -6.44
CA ARG A 120 13.89 5.25 -7.26
C ARG A 120 15.29 5.58 -6.71
N ARG A 121 15.47 5.59 -5.39
CA ARG A 121 16.78 5.81 -4.74
C ARG A 121 17.76 4.66 -5.02
N THR A 122 17.26 3.46 -5.29
CA THR A 122 18.04 2.27 -5.64
C THR A 122 17.76 1.78 -7.06
N ALA A 123 17.36 2.68 -7.97
CA ALA A 123 16.85 2.32 -9.31
C ALA A 123 17.71 1.29 -10.07
N PRO A 124 19.06 1.35 -10.06
CA PRO A 124 19.89 0.37 -10.77
C PRO A 124 19.80 -1.07 -10.24
N ALA A 125 19.35 -1.26 -8.98
CA ALA A 125 19.18 -2.57 -8.35
C ALA A 125 17.72 -3.04 -8.31
N THR A 126 16.78 -2.30 -8.93
CA THR A 126 15.36 -2.64 -8.89
C THR A 126 15.03 -3.83 -9.79
N ASN A 127 14.01 -4.59 -9.38
CA ASN A 127 13.47 -5.73 -10.11
C ASN A 127 11.95 -5.59 -10.33
N ALA A 128 11.35 -6.55 -11.03
CA ALA A 128 9.91 -6.52 -11.35
C ALA A 128 9.02 -6.57 -10.10
N GLY A 129 9.48 -7.19 -9.01
CA GLY A 129 8.78 -7.26 -7.72
C GLY A 129 8.60 -5.88 -7.08
N ASP A 130 9.59 -5.00 -7.17
CA ASP A 130 9.51 -3.62 -6.68
C ASP A 130 8.40 -2.84 -7.39
N SER A 131 8.38 -2.94 -8.73
CA SER A 131 7.37 -2.28 -9.56
C SER A 131 5.97 -2.86 -9.31
N TRP A 132 5.89 -4.18 -9.15
CA TRP A 132 4.64 -4.85 -8.80
C TRP A 132 4.11 -4.39 -7.44
N LEU A 133 4.95 -4.34 -6.40
CA LEU A 133 4.57 -3.89 -5.06
C LEU A 133 4.07 -2.43 -5.09
N ALA A 134 4.77 -1.54 -5.81
CA ALA A 134 4.34 -0.16 -5.99
C ALA A 134 2.97 -0.05 -6.67
N CYS A 135 2.71 -0.85 -7.71
CA CYS A 135 1.41 -0.91 -8.37
C CYS A 135 0.31 -1.43 -7.44
N GLN A 136 0.59 -2.49 -6.67
CA GLN A 136 -0.36 -3.05 -5.71
C GLN A 136 -0.74 -2.02 -4.64
N LEU A 137 0.24 -1.31 -4.09
CA LEU A 137 0.01 -0.26 -3.10
C LEU A 137 -0.76 0.94 -3.68
N PHE A 138 -0.48 1.30 -4.93
CA PHE A 138 -1.23 2.36 -5.62
C PHE A 138 -2.72 2.03 -5.69
N TRP A 139 -3.06 0.83 -6.16
CA TRP A 139 -4.45 0.40 -6.26
C TRP A 139 -5.08 0.22 -4.88
N ALA A 140 -4.33 -0.29 -3.90
CA ALA A 140 -4.76 -0.46 -2.52
C ALA A 140 -5.22 0.86 -1.86
N CYS A 141 -4.74 2.03 -2.31
CA CYS A 141 -5.20 3.33 -1.81
C CYS A 141 -6.70 3.59 -2.05
N PHE A 142 -7.29 2.92 -3.04
CA PHE A 142 -8.69 3.11 -3.45
C PHE A 142 -9.62 1.98 -2.99
N VAL A 143 -9.06 0.90 -2.45
CA VAL A 143 -9.81 -0.29 -2.02
C VAL A 143 -10.15 -0.18 -0.52
N PRO A 144 -11.35 -0.61 -0.08
CA PRO A 144 -11.77 -0.54 1.33
C PRO A 144 -11.09 -1.61 2.20
N LEU A 145 -9.76 -1.59 2.29
CA LEU A 145 -8.95 -2.57 3.02
C LEU A 145 -9.18 -2.54 4.54
N GLY A 146 -9.70 -1.42 5.05
CA GLY A 146 -10.03 -1.23 6.46
C GLY A 146 -11.42 -1.73 6.87
N ALA A 147 -12.21 -2.33 5.96
CA ALA A 147 -13.61 -2.65 6.23
C ALA A 147 -13.83 -3.79 7.25
N VAL A 148 -12.94 -4.78 7.30
CA VAL A 148 -13.03 -5.92 8.23
C VAL A 148 -11.65 -6.33 8.76
N TRP A 149 -11.64 -7.01 9.91
CA TRP A 149 -10.42 -7.48 10.61
C TRP A 149 -9.35 -6.40 10.80
N SER A 150 -9.76 -5.14 10.95
CA SER A 150 -8.89 -3.98 11.12
C SER A 150 -9.21 -3.28 12.44
N CYS A 151 -8.26 -2.51 12.96
CA CYS A 151 -8.53 -1.60 14.08
C CYS A 151 -9.52 -0.50 13.69
N ASP A 152 -9.50 -0.03 12.44
CA ASP A 152 -10.43 0.98 11.92
C ASP A 152 -11.89 0.51 11.95
N ALA A 153 -12.15 -0.75 11.58
CA ALA A 153 -13.48 -1.36 11.66
C ALA A 153 -13.95 -1.50 13.12
N ARG A 154 -13.04 -1.82 14.04
CA ARG A 154 -13.35 -1.89 15.47
C ARG A 154 -13.68 -0.51 16.06
N ARG A 155 -12.99 0.55 15.61
CA ARG A 155 -13.24 1.94 16.07
C ARG A 155 -14.58 2.46 15.54
N SER A 156 -14.83 2.35 14.25
CA SER A 156 -16.11 2.76 13.65
C SER A 156 -17.31 2.03 14.24
N GLY A 157 -17.18 0.73 14.56
CA GLY A 157 -18.24 -0.01 15.26
C GLY A 157 -18.52 0.47 16.69
N ARG A 158 -17.54 1.07 17.38
CA ARG A 158 -17.73 1.69 18.69
C ARG A 158 -18.38 3.08 18.59
N GLU A 159 -17.98 3.85 17.59
CA GLU A 159 -18.51 5.21 17.35
C GLU A 159 -19.96 5.19 16.84
N ALA A 160 -20.38 4.12 16.14
CA ALA A 160 -21.74 3.99 15.64
C ALA A 160 -22.82 3.81 16.73
N GLY A 161 -22.43 3.58 18.00
CA GLY A 161 -23.34 3.41 19.14
C GLY A 161 -24.33 2.23 18.99
N PRO A 162 -25.11 1.90 20.04
CA PRO A 162 -26.28 1.06 19.87
C PRO A 162 -27.21 1.72 18.86
N ARG A 163 -27.60 1.01 17.79
CA ARG A 163 -28.65 1.50 16.89
C ARG A 163 -29.87 1.80 17.76
N PRO A 164 -30.54 2.96 17.64
CA PRO A 164 -31.81 3.17 18.32
C PRO A 164 -32.71 2.02 17.90
N GLU A 165 -33.14 1.21 18.87
CA GLU A 165 -34.11 0.16 18.63
C GLU A 165 -35.28 0.80 17.89
N CYS A 166 -35.69 0.21 16.76
CA CYS A 166 -36.85 0.68 16.01
C CYS A 166 -38.08 0.60 16.94
N ALA A 167 -38.40 1.70 17.62
CA ALA A 167 -39.55 1.85 18.51
C ALA A 167 -40.89 1.97 17.75
N TRP A 168 -41.00 1.35 16.57
CA TRP A 168 -42.17 1.40 15.72
C TRP A 168 -42.68 -0.01 15.43
N SER A 169 -43.17 -0.67 16.47
CA SER A 169 -44.12 -1.78 16.35
C SER A 169 -45.12 -1.68 17.49
N ALA A 170 -46.17 -0.89 17.28
CA ALA A 170 -47.41 -0.89 18.04
C ALA A 170 -48.57 -0.92 17.04
#